data_AF-A0A083ZZI6-F1
#
_entry.id   AF-A0A083ZZI6-F1
#
_cell.length_a   1.000
_cell.length_b   1.000
_cell.length_c   1.000
_cell.angle_alpha   90.00
_cell.angle_beta   90.00
_cell.angle_gamma   90.00
#
_symmetry.space_group_name_H-M   'P 1'
#
loop_
_entity.id
_entity.type
_entity.pdbx_description
1 polymer ?
#
loop_
_entity_poly.entity_id
_entity_poly.type
_entity_poly.pdbx_seq_one_letter_code
_entity_poly.pdbx_strand_id
1 'polypeptide(L)'
;MSQLDGSAISQVTGMALAAAYLDNVKLTDCPVSVLPKDVNIESLECFQKNRFRFRGRMETTSIDDFARYSIGYANAGDPARCFIDAEKMSARSVFNIGTLTAPGHADNVADINLKKTAPFRALLEINGKRLNQKQIAEWLEDWSDFLTAFDASGETMTMAQAASAVRRVSIKQMQESDHEDGDFSGKRSLMQSVEATSKEVMPVAFEFKCVPYEGLNERRFSLRNSLLKSDEPSFVLRIVQLEAQEEDIAIEFRDLLISKFSDESVETFIGSFKA
;
A
#
# COMPACT_ATOMS: atom_id res chain seq x y z
N MET A 1 55.64 -49.55 -3.69
CA MET A 1 55.20 -48.15 -3.45
C MET A 1 53.72 -48.21 -3.14
N SER A 2 53.33 -47.95 -1.89
CA SER A 2 51.92 -47.90 -1.50
C SER A 2 51.27 -46.71 -2.22
N GLN A 3 50.32 -46.97 -3.12
CA GLN A 3 49.52 -45.90 -3.72
C GLN A 3 48.70 -45.26 -2.59
N LEU A 4 48.94 -43.98 -2.35
CA LEU A 4 48.12 -43.17 -1.45
C LEU A 4 46.68 -43.15 -1.98
N ASP A 5 45.75 -43.74 -1.23
CA ASP A 5 44.34 -43.76 -1.57
C ASP A 5 43.75 -42.36 -1.35
N GLY A 6 43.34 -41.70 -2.43
CA GLY A 6 42.75 -40.35 -2.40
C GLY A 6 41.48 -40.28 -1.55
N SER A 7 40.76 -41.39 -1.37
CA SER A 7 39.56 -41.44 -0.53
C SER A 7 39.91 -41.36 0.97
N ALA A 8 40.97 -42.04 1.40
CA ALA A 8 41.47 -41.96 2.77
C ALA A 8 42.00 -40.57 3.11
N ILE A 9 42.71 -39.92 2.17
CA ILE A 9 43.19 -38.54 2.33
C ILE A 9 42.02 -37.57 2.48
N SER A 10 40.97 -37.73 1.68
CA SER A 10 39.76 -36.90 1.78
C SER A 10 39.04 -37.06 3.13
N GLN A 11 38.90 -38.29 3.63
CA GLN A 11 38.30 -38.55 4.94
C GLN A 11 39.12 -37.97 6.09
N VAL A 12 40.45 -38.13 6.06
CA VAL A 12 41.36 -37.56 7.08
C VAL A 12 41.30 -36.04 7.07
N THR A 13 41.22 -35.44 5.89
CA THR A 13 41.08 -33.98 5.74
C THR A 13 39.74 -33.50 6.30
N GLY A 14 38.64 -34.20 6.00
CA GLY A 14 37.32 -33.91 6.56
C GLY A 14 37.27 -34.01 8.09
N MET A 15 37.88 -35.06 8.66
CA MET A 15 37.98 -35.23 10.12
C MET A 15 38.85 -34.16 10.78
N ALA A 16 39.99 -33.81 10.18
CA ALA A 16 40.90 -32.78 10.70
C ALA A 16 40.24 -31.40 10.71
N LEU A 17 39.52 -31.05 9.64
CA LEU A 17 38.74 -29.82 9.58
C LEU A 17 37.60 -29.83 10.61
N ALA A 18 36.84 -30.92 10.71
CA ALA A 18 35.77 -31.04 11.71
C ALA A 18 36.29 -30.89 13.15
N ALA A 19 37.45 -31.46 13.46
CA ALA A 19 38.11 -31.31 14.75
C ALA A 19 38.57 -29.86 15.01
N ALA A 20 39.06 -29.15 13.98
CA ALA A 20 39.49 -27.76 14.10
C ALA A 20 38.35 -26.79 14.40
N TYR A 21 37.12 -27.09 13.94
CA TYR A 21 35.95 -26.25 14.20
C TYR A 21 35.16 -26.63 15.47
N LEU A 22 35.54 -27.72 16.14
CA LEU A 22 34.77 -28.28 17.26
C LEU A 22 34.65 -27.31 18.45
N ASP A 23 35.69 -26.51 18.70
CA ASP A 23 35.67 -25.55 19.82
C ASP A 23 34.75 -24.36 19.54
N ASN A 24 34.69 -23.88 18.29
CA ASN A 24 33.74 -22.83 17.90
C ASN A 24 32.29 -23.32 17.95
N VAL A 25 32.06 -24.59 17.59
CA VAL A 25 30.75 -25.25 17.69
C VAL A 25 30.27 -25.39 19.14
N LYS A 26 31.16 -25.59 20.10
CA LYS A 26 30.78 -25.63 21.52
C LYS A 26 30.34 -24.26 22.06
N LEU A 27 30.69 -23.18 21.38
CA LEU A 27 30.36 -21.81 21.79
C LEU A 27 29.01 -21.33 21.23
N THR A 28 28.33 -22.12 20.40
CA THR A 28 27.05 -21.72 19.82
C THR A 28 25.90 -21.89 20.82
N ASP A 29 25.05 -20.88 20.97
CA ASP A 29 23.86 -20.96 21.82
C ASP A 29 22.86 -22.02 21.33
N CYS A 30 22.76 -22.17 20.01
CA CYS A 30 22.02 -23.25 19.38
C CYS A 30 22.91 -24.49 19.30
N PRO A 31 22.47 -25.68 19.76
CA PRO A 31 23.23 -26.90 19.55
C PRO A 31 23.43 -27.17 18.06
N VAL A 32 24.68 -27.38 17.64
CA VAL A 32 25.03 -27.72 16.25
C VAL A 32 25.92 -28.95 16.21
N SER A 33 25.96 -29.63 15.06
CA SER A 33 26.84 -30.76 14.81
C SER A 33 27.67 -30.52 13.54
N VAL A 34 28.91 -31.02 13.54
CA VAL A 34 29.76 -31.01 12.36
C VAL A 34 29.66 -32.34 11.66
N LEU A 35 29.20 -32.34 10.42
CA LEU A 35 29.09 -33.56 9.62
C LEU A 35 30.38 -33.79 8.81
N PRO A 36 30.99 -35.00 8.86
CA PRO A 36 32.28 -35.28 8.20
C PRO A 36 32.24 -35.23 6.67
N LYS A 37 31.06 -35.46 6.07
CA LYS A 37 30.88 -35.39 4.62
C LYS A 37 30.72 -33.91 4.23
N ASP A 38 31.69 -33.39 3.49
CA ASP A 38 31.70 -32.02 2.97
C ASP A 38 31.57 -30.93 4.07
N VAL A 39 32.23 -31.12 5.23
CA VAL A 39 32.33 -30.21 6.41
C VAL A 39 31.22 -29.15 6.48
N ASN A 40 30.03 -29.57 6.88
CA ASN A 40 28.88 -28.70 7.11
C ASN A 40 28.58 -28.61 8.61
N ILE A 41 28.15 -27.42 9.04
CA ILE A 41 27.62 -27.19 10.39
C ILE A 41 26.10 -27.23 10.28
N GLU A 42 25.49 -28.20 10.95
CA GLU A 42 24.05 -28.38 10.94
C GLU A 42 23.45 -28.04 12.31
N SER A 43 22.35 -27.31 12.31
CA SER A 43 21.59 -27.04 13.55
C SER A 43 20.85 -28.29 14.02
N LEU A 44 21.03 -28.65 15.28
CA LEU A 44 20.31 -29.73 15.93
C LEU A 44 18.97 -29.29 16.54
N GLU A 45 18.60 -28.01 16.39
CA GLU A 45 17.38 -27.45 16.97
C GLU A 45 16.12 -28.21 16.52
N CYS A 46 16.09 -28.70 15.29
CA CYS A 46 14.95 -29.44 14.75
C CYS A 46 14.62 -30.73 15.52
N PHE A 47 15.58 -31.27 16.28
CA PHE A 47 15.40 -32.44 17.13
C PHE A 47 15.09 -32.09 18.59
N GLN A 48 15.11 -30.80 18.95
CA GLN A 48 14.83 -30.33 20.30
C GLN A 48 13.31 -30.17 20.53
N LYS A 49 12.88 -30.29 21.79
CA LYS A 49 11.47 -30.10 22.17
C LYS A 49 10.98 -28.66 21.90
N ASN A 50 11.85 -27.68 22.15
CA ASN A 50 11.58 -26.26 21.99
C ASN A 50 12.65 -25.64 21.09
N ARG A 51 12.32 -24.52 20.44
CA ARG A 51 13.32 -23.68 19.76
C ARG A 51 14.31 -23.09 20.76
N PHE A 52 15.54 -22.85 20.34
CA PHE A 52 16.58 -22.26 21.22
C PHE A 52 16.25 -20.80 21.57
N ARG A 53 15.47 -20.12 20.72
CA ARG A 53 14.80 -18.85 21.00
C ARG A 53 13.48 -18.74 20.26
N PHE A 54 12.63 -17.83 20.68
CA PHE A 54 11.45 -17.47 19.90
C PHE A 54 11.85 -16.71 18.63
N ARG A 55 11.30 -17.12 17.48
CA ARG A 55 11.38 -16.42 16.20
C ARG A 55 10.12 -16.69 15.40
N GLY A 56 9.44 -15.62 15.00
CA GLY A 56 8.19 -15.66 14.26
C GLY A 56 8.09 -14.49 13.29
N ARG A 57 7.25 -14.64 12.27
CA ARG A 57 6.91 -13.58 11.32
C ARG A 57 5.39 -13.52 11.25
N MET A 58 4.81 -12.45 11.79
CA MET A 58 3.40 -12.14 11.60
C MET A 58 3.27 -11.20 10.40
N GLU A 59 2.32 -11.48 9.50
CA GLU A 59 1.95 -10.58 8.41
C GLU A 59 0.46 -10.29 8.50
N THR A 60 0.07 -9.01 8.47
CA THR A 60 -1.34 -8.61 8.58
C THR A 60 -1.65 -7.36 7.77
N THR A 61 -2.95 -7.13 7.53
CA THR A 61 -3.49 -5.89 6.98
C THR A 61 -4.26 -5.09 8.03
N SER A 62 -4.50 -5.67 9.21
CA SER A 62 -5.26 -5.09 10.31
C SER A 62 -4.35 -4.32 11.26
N ILE A 63 -4.62 -3.03 11.42
CA ILE A 63 -3.89 -2.14 12.33
C ILE A 63 -4.03 -2.61 13.79
N ASP A 64 -5.22 -3.03 14.17
CA ASP A 64 -5.49 -3.50 15.54
C ASP A 64 -4.78 -4.81 15.86
N ASP A 65 -4.75 -5.76 14.92
CA ASP A 65 -4.02 -7.01 15.13
C ASP A 65 -2.51 -6.80 15.16
N PHE A 66 -2.00 -5.93 14.28
CA PHE A 66 -0.60 -5.54 14.29
C PHE A 66 -0.21 -4.92 15.63
N ALA A 67 -0.98 -3.93 16.10
CA ALA A 67 -0.72 -3.27 17.37
C ALA A 67 -0.77 -4.26 18.55
N ARG A 68 -1.84 -5.07 18.62
CA ARG A 68 -2.03 -6.08 19.67
C ARG A 68 -0.89 -7.09 19.70
N TYR A 69 -0.48 -7.60 18.54
CA TYR A 69 0.64 -8.54 18.45
C TYR A 69 1.94 -7.86 18.88
N SER A 70 2.22 -6.65 18.37
CA SER A 70 3.46 -5.94 18.70
C SER A 70 3.59 -5.61 20.18
N ILE A 71 2.50 -5.18 20.83
CA ILE A 71 2.45 -4.95 22.27
C ILE A 71 2.68 -6.25 23.05
N GLY A 72 2.01 -7.34 22.64
CA GLY A 72 2.12 -8.63 23.33
C GLY A 72 3.50 -9.29 23.29
N TYR A 73 4.35 -8.92 22.33
CA TYR A 73 5.73 -9.41 22.20
C TYR A 73 6.79 -8.37 22.57
N ALA A 74 6.39 -7.18 22.99
CA ALA A 74 7.27 -6.16 23.54
C ALA A 74 7.38 -6.30 25.06
N ASN A 75 8.51 -5.88 25.63
CA ASN A 75 8.69 -5.82 27.07
C ASN A 75 9.59 -4.65 27.46
N ALA A 76 9.50 -4.18 28.71
CA ALA A 76 10.23 -2.99 29.16
C ALA A 76 11.76 -3.17 29.23
N GLY A 77 12.25 -4.42 29.34
CA GLY A 77 13.69 -4.70 29.37
C GLY A 77 14.33 -4.62 27.99
N ASP A 78 13.62 -5.14 26.98
CA ASP A 78 14.00 -5.14 25.57
C ASP A 78 12.82 -4.59 24.74
N PRO A 79 12.70 -3.25 24.60
CA PRO A 79 11.60 -2.67 23.86
C PRO A 79 11.66 -3.08 22.39
N ALA A 80 10.48 -3.33 21.82
CA ALA A 80 10.37 -3.58 20.39
C ALA A 80 10.59 -2.27 19.62
N ARG A 81 11.13 -2.35 18.40
CA ARG A 81 11.26 -1.19 17.52
C ARG A 81 10.35 -1.34 16.32
N CYS A 82 9.47 -0.36 16.11
CA CYS A 82 8.54 -0.29 15.01
C CYS A 82 8.98 0.78 14.01
N PHE A 83 9.16 0.38 12.75
CA PHE A 83 9.57 1.26 11.66
C PHE A 83 8.39 1.44 10.71
N ILE A 84 7.94 2.69 10.56
CA ILE A 84 6.74 3.05 9.81
C ILE A 84 7.17 3.69 8.48
N ASP A 85 6.85 3.02 7.38
CA ASP A 85 6.99 3.52 6.01
C ASP A 85 5.61 3.98 5.53
N ALA A 86 5.32 5.25 5.81
CA ALA A 86 4.02 5.85 5.51
C ALA A 86 3.75 6.00 4.01
N GLU A 87 4.79 6.20 3.19
CA GLU A 87 4.66 6.22 1.72
C GLU A 87 4.19 4.87 1.17
N LYS A 88 4.71 3.77 1.72
CA LYS A 88 4.29 2.41 1.34
C LYS A 88 3.06 1.91 2.11
N MET A 89 2.49 2.73 3.00
CA MET A 89 1.41 2.34 3.91
C MET A 89 1.71 1.02 4.64
N SER A 90 2.94 0.90 5.15
CA SER A 90 3.45 -0.30 5.78
C SER A 90 4.25 0.00 7.04
N ALA A 91 4.34 -0.96 7.95
CA ALA A 91 5.22 -0.86 9.10
C ALA A 91 5.78 -2.23 9.50
N ARG A 92 6.94 -2.23 10.16
CA ARG A 92 7.60 -3.42 10.69
C ARG A 92 7.97 -3.24 12.14
N SER A 93 7.45 -4.10 13.02
CA SER A 93 7.95 -4.24 14.38
C SER A 93 9.00 -5.36 14.45
N VAL A 94 10.13 -5.09 15.09
CA VAL A 94 11.20 -6.05 15.37
C VAL A 94 11.34 -6.20 16.88
N PHE A 95 11.16 -7.43 17.36
CA PHE A 95 11.07 -7.72 18.80
C PHE A 95 12.40 -8.11 19.43
N ASN A 96 13.36 -8.57 18.63
CA ASN A 96 14.65 -9.06 19.11
C ASN A 96 15.82 -8.41 18.35
N ILE A 97 15.76 -7.08 18.21
CA ILE A 97 16.79 -6.28 17.54
C ILE A 97 18.03 -6.03 18.43
N GLY A 98 17.83 -6.01 19.76
CA GLY A 98 18.91 -5.78 20.73
C GLY A 98 19.48 -4.35 20.74
N THR A 99 20.71 -4.24 21.20
CA THR A 99 21.44 -2.96 21.36
C THR A 99 22.73 -2.95 20.55
N LEU A 100 23.45 -1.83 20.51
CA LEU A 100 24.73 -1.74 19.82
C LEU A 100 25.83 -2.60 20.46
N THR A 101 25.75 -2.84 21.78
CA THR A 101 26.72 -3.65 22.53
C THR A 101 26.29 -5.12 22.65
N ALA A 102 25.01 -5.41 22.49
CA ALA A 102 24.44 -6.75 22.45
C ALA A 102 23.40 -6.82 21.30
N PRO A 103 23.86 -6.95 20.05
CA PRO A 103 22.97 -7.00 18.89
C PRO A 103 22.13 -8.28 18.92
N GLY A 104 20.84 -8.12 18.65
CA GLY A 104 19.92 -9.24 18.50
C GLY A 104 19.89 -9.74 17.05
N HIS A 105 19.08 -10.76 16.81
CA HIS A 105 19.01 -11.39 15.49
C HIS A 105 17.98 -10.76 14.55
N ALA A 106 17.09 -9.90 15.06
CA ALA A 106 16.06 -9.22 14.27
C ALA A 106 15.19 -10.17 13.40
N ASP A 107 15.02 -11.42 13.84
CA ASP A 107 14.29 -12.47 13.13
C ASP A 107 12.91 -12.80 13.74
N ASN A 108 12.56 -12.14 14.85
CA ASN A 108 11.19 -12.10 15.36
C ASN A 108 10.54 -10.77 14.98
N VAL A 109 9.59 -10.80 14.06
CA VAL A 109 9.04 -9.61 13.42
C VAL A 109 7.52 -9.68 13.22
N ALA A 110 6.91 -8.51 13.15
CA ALA A 110 5.56 -8.33 12.62
C ALA A 110 5.60 -7.30 11.48
N ASP A 111 4.90 -7.59 10.40
CA ASP A 111 4.79 -6.76 9.21
C ASP A 111 3.30 -6.40 9.00
N ILE A 112 3.00 -5.11 8.83
CA ILE A 112 1.70 -4.63 8.36
C ILE A 112 1.85 -3.97 7.00
N ASN A 113 0.93 -4.28 6.09
CA ASN A 113 0.79 -3.60 4.81
C ASN A 113 -0.68 -3.35 4.51
N LEU A 114 -1.09 -2.09 4.49
CA LEU A 114 -2.48 -1.73 4.32
C LEU A 114 -2.94 -1.98 2.88
N LYS A 115 -4.12 -2.59 2.74
CA LYS A 115 -4.74 -2.80 1.43
C LYS A 115 -5.69 -1.66 1.11
N LYS A 116 -5.52 -1.07 -0.08
CA LYS A 116 -6.49 -0.13 -0.64
C LYS A 116 -7.84 -0.81 -0.78
N THR A 117 -8.91 -0.16 -0.34
CA THR A 117 -10.27 -0.67 -0.46
C THR A 117 -10.69 -0.76 -1.94
N ALA A 118 -11.75 -1.51 -2.24
CA ALA A 118 -12.26 -1.60 -3.61
C ALA A 118 -12.70 -0.24 -4.19
N PRO A 119 -13.46 0.62 -3.47
CA PRO A 119 -13.83 1.95 -3.96
C PRO A 119 -12.63 2.84 -4.26
N PHE A 120 -11.63 2.86 -3.36
CA PHE A 120 -10.46 3.72 -3.56
C PHE A 120 -9.59 3.26 -4.74
N ARG A 121 -9.43 1.95 -4.94
CA ARG A 121 -8.75 1.42 -6.14
C ARG A 121 -9.46 1.83 -7.43
N ALA A 122 -10.78 1.74 -7.47
CA ALA A 122 -11.58 2.13 -8.64
C ALA A 122 -11.48 3.64 -8.93
N LEU A 123 -11.46 4.47 -7.88
CA LEU A 123 -11.24 5.91 -7.98
C LEU A 123 -9.86 6.24 -8.58
N LEU A 124 -8.80 5.58 -8.11
CA LEU A 124 -7.44 5.81 -8.61
C LEU A 124 -7.29 5.35 -10.07
N GLU A 125 -7.92 4.24 -10.46
CA GLU A 125 -7.85 3.71 -11.83
C GLU A 125 -8.44 4.67 -12.87
N ILE A 126 -9.50 5.40 -12.50
CA ILE A 126 -10.20 6.31 -13.41
C ILE A 126 -9.51 7.68 -13.53
N ASN A 127 -8.64 8.03 -12.58
CA ASN A 127 -8.01 9.34 -12.50
C ASN A 127 -7.15 9.64 -13.75
N GLY A 128 -7.54 10.67 -14.51
CA GLY A 128 -6.84 11.11 -15.71
C GLY A 128 -7.05 10.22 -16.94
N LYS A 129 -7.82 9.13 -16.82
CA LYS A 129 -8.13 8.23 -17.94
C LYS A 129 -9.12 8.89 -18.89
N ARG A 130 -8.87 8.74 -20.20
CA ARG A 130 -9.84 9.11 -21.23
C ARG A 130 -10.90 8.03 -21.32
N LEU A 131 -12.14 8.42 -21.07
CA LEU A 131 -13.31 7.54 -21.14
C LEU A 131 -14.19 7.97 -22.29
N ASN A 132 -14.71 7.02 -23.04
CA ASN A 132 -15.85 7.29 -23.91
C ASN A 132 -17.14 7.37 -23.07
N GLN A 133 -18.22 7.86 -23.67
CA GLN A 133 -19.53 8.04 -23.03
C GLN A 133 -20.05 6.80 -22.31
N LYS A 134 -19.92 5.62 -22.95
CA LYS A 134 -20.39 4.36 -22.38
C LYS A 134 -19.61 4.03 -21.10
N GLN A 135 -18.28 4.13 -21.16
CA GLN A 135 -17.39 3.81 -20.04
C GLN A 135 -17.63 4.70 -18.82
N ILE A 136 -17.74 6.02 -19.02
CA ILE A 136 -18.01 6.91 -17.90
C ILE A 136 -19.42 6.70 -17.33
N ALA A 137 -20.42 6.47 -18.16
CA ALA A 137 -21.79 6.25 -17.68
C ALA A 137 -21.91 4.96 -16.86
N GLU A 138 -21.34 3.85 -17.35
CA GLU A 138 -21.28 2.58 -16.61
C GLU A 138 -20.54 2.77 -15.27
N TRP A 139 -19.42 3.48 -15.27
CA TRP A 139 -18.67 3.74 -14.04
C TRP A 139 -19.45 4.60 -13.02
N LEU A 140 -20.17 5.63 -13.47
CA LEU A 140 -21.01 6.46 -12.60
C LEU A 140 -22.18 5.66 -12.01
N GLU A 141 -22.70 4.68 -12.74
CA GLU A 141 -23.76 3.78 -12.30
C GLU A 141 -23.23 2.74 -11.30
N ASP A 142 -22.07 2.11 -11.57
CA ASP A 142 -21.46 1.10 -10.71
C ASP A 142 -21.05 1.65 -9.33
N TRP A 143 -20.68 2.93 -9.26
CA TRP A 143 -20.19 3.59 -8.04
C TRP A 143 -21.14 4.66 -7.50
N SER A 144 -22.43 4.62 -7.88
CA SER A 144 -23.41 5.66 -7.53
C SER A 144 -23.51 5.92 -6.03
N ASP A 145 -23.36 4.89 -5.20
CA ASP A 145 -23.46 4.98 -3.74
C ASP A 145 -22.33 5.79 -3.09
N PHE A 146 -21.20 5.93 -3.80
CA PHE A 146 -20.03 6.68 -3.35
C PHE A 146 -19.98 8.09 -3.95
N LEU A 147 -20.86 8.42 -4.89
CA LEU A 147 -20.77 9.61 -5.72
C LEU A 147 -21.84 10.65 -5.40
N THR A 148 -21.45 11.92 -5.46
CA THR A 148 -22.35 13.07 -5.53
C THR A 148 -21.93 13.92 -6.72
N ALA A 149 -22.87 14.27 -7.60
CA ALA A 149 -22.61 15.03 -8.83
C ALA A 149 -23.00 16.50 -8.64
N PHE A 150 -22.23 17.40 -9.27
CA PHE A 150 -22.43 18.86 -9.21
C PHE A 150 -22.44 19.47 -10.59
N ASP A 151 -23.33 20.45 -10.80
CA ASP A 151 -23.39 21.24 -12.02
C ASP A 151 -22.45 22.46 -12.01
N ALA A 152 -22.49 23.26 -13.07
CA ALA A 152 -21.68 24.48 -13.23
C ALA A 152 -21.99 25.57 -12.19
N SER A 153 -23.17 25.54 -11.57
CA SER A 153 -23.59 26.44 -10.49
C SER A 153 -23.19 25.93 -9.10
N GLY A 154 -22.69 24.69 -9.01
CA GLY A 154 -22.38 24.02 -7.75
C GLY A 154 -23.60 23.35 -7.10
N GLU A 155 -24.72 23.23 -7.79
CA GLU A 155 -25.91 22.54 -7.30
C GLU A 155 -25.77 21.03 -7.49
N THR A 156 -26.26 20.27 -6.52
CA THR A 156 -26.21 18.81 -6.55
C THR A 156 -27.25 18.23 -7.50
N MET A 157 -26.88 17.21 -8.27
CA MET A 157 -27.81 16.44 -9.10
C MET A 157 -27.79 14.95 -8.74
N THR A 158 -28.85 14.23 -9.08
CA THR A 158 -28.89 12.77 -8.86
C THR A 158 -27.92 12.05 -9.79
N MET A 159 -27.39 10.91 -9.35
CA MET A 159 -26.49 10.10 -10.18
C MET A 159 -27.16 9.60 -11.45
N ALA A 160 -28.47 9.33 -11.42
CA ALA A 160 -29.24 8.98 -12.61
C ALA A 160 -29.29 10.12 -13.64
N GLN A 161 -29.47 11.38 -13.18
CA GLN A 161 -29.41 12.55 -14.06
C GLN A 161 -28.01 12.74 -14.63
N ALA A 162 -26.96 12.64 -13.80
CA ALA A 162 -25.58 12.79 -14.23
C ALA A 162 -25.18 11.75 -15.28
N ALA A 163 -25.48 10.47 -15.04
CA ALA A 163 -25.21 9.38 -16.00
C ALA A 163 -26.00 9.57 -17.30
N SER A 164 -27.26 10.00 -17.21
CA SER A 164 -28.10 10.25 -18.37
C SER A 164 -27.62 11.44 -19.22
N ALA A 165 -27.18 12.53 -18.60
CA ALA A 165 -26.62 13.69 -19.27
C ALA A 165 -25.36 13.31 -20.05
N VAL A 166 -24.46 12.54 -19.41
CA VAL A 166 -23.24 12.03 -20.03
C VAL A 166 -23.53 11.11 -21.22
N ARG A 167 -24.54 10.23 -21.13
CA ARG A 167 -24.97 9.35 -22.23
C ARG A 167 -25.56 10.11 -23.43
N ARG A 168 -26.12 11.31 -23.21
CA ARG A 168 -26.86 12.08 -24.22
C ARG A 168 -26.06 13.17 -24.91
N VAL A 169 -24.82 13.43 -24.48
CA VAL A 169 -23.92 14.34 -25.18
C VAL A 169 -23.78 13.89 -26.64
N SER A 170 -24.01 14.78 -27.60
CA SER A 170 -23.88 14.47 -29.03
C SER A 170 -22.75 15.25 -29.68
N ILE A 171 -22.14 14.68 -30.73
CA ILE A 171 -21.09 15.35 -31.52
C ILE A 171 -21.62 16.65 -32.14
N LYS A 172 -22.90 16.70 -32.54
CA LYS A 172 -23.53 17.89 -33.11
C LYS A 172 -23.55 19.08 -32.15
N GLN A 173 -23.92 18.85 -30.89
CA GLN A 173 -23.90 19.89 -29.85
C GLN A 173 -22.47 20.40 -29.60
N MET A 174 -21.47 19.52 -29.74
CA MET A 174 -20.06 19.88 -29.59
C MET A 174 -19.49 20.65 -30.80
N GLN A 175 -20.12 20.54 -31.99
CA GLN A 175 -19.79 21.31 -33.20
C GLN A 175 -20.53 22.65 -33.27
N GLU A 176 -21.81 22.68 -32.91
CA GLU A 176 -22.64 23.90 -32.85
C GLU A 176 -22.07 24.90 -31.82
N SER A 177 -21.67 24.40 -30.65
CA SER A 177 -20.95 25.18 -29.64
C SER A 177 -19.67 25.86 -30.17
N ASP A 178 -18.95 25.23 -31.10
CA ASP A 178 -17.70 25.76 -31.66
C ASP A 178 -17.96 26.92 -32.63
N HIS A 179 -19.13 26.90 -33.29
CA HIS A 179 -19.51 27.93 -34.24
C HIS A 179 -20.00 29.20 -33.54
N GLU A 180 -20.64 29.07 -32.37
CA GLU A 180 -21.07 30.21 -31.55
C GLU A 180 -19.91 30.86 -30.76
N ASP A 181 -18.96 30.07 -30.24
CA ASP A 181 -17.79 30.59 -29.51
C ASP A 181 -16.77 31.32 -30.41
N GLY A 182 -16.85 31.13 -31.74
CA GLY A 182 -16.02 31.86 -32.72
C GLY A 182 -16.32 33.37 -32.80
N ASP A 183 -17.51 33.80 -32.37
CA ASP A 183 -17.99 35.19 -32.46
C ASP A 183 -18.08 35.89 -31.08
N PHE A 184 -17.86 35.17 -29.96
CA PHE A 184 -17.97 35.69 -28.60
C PHE A 184 -16.75 35.32 -27.74
N SER A 185 -15.74 36.21 -27.70
CA SER A 185 -14.51 35.99 -26.93
C SER A 185 -14.75 36.09 -25.41
N GLY A 186 -15.12 34.97 -24.78
CA GLY A 186 -15.39 34.93 -23.34
C GLY A 186 -15.32 33.54 -22.72
N LYS A 187 -14.13 32.91 -22.70
CA LYS A 187 -13.69 31.77 -21.86
C LYS A 187 -14.80 30.86 -21.27
N ARG A 188 -15.72 30.32 -22.07
CA ARG A 188 -16.61 29.23 -21.66
C ARG A 188 -15.89 27.90 -21.84
N SER A 189 -16.07 26.98 -20.90
CA SER A 189 -15.57 25.60 -21.06
C SER A 189 -16.46 24.82 -22.02
N LEU A 190 -15.92 23.82 -22.71
CA LEU A 190 -16.69 22.97 -23.64
C LEU A 190 -17.95 22.37 -22.99
N MET A 191 -17.91 22.03 -21.69
CA MET A 191 -19.10 21.57 -20.96
C MET A 191 -20.17 22.65 -20.83
N GLN A 192 -19.79 23.88 -20.50
CA GLN A 192 -20.72 25.01 -20.40
C GLN A 192 -21.31 25.37 -21.77
N SER A 193 -20.52 25.28 -22.84
CA SER A 193 -21.01 25.55 -24.19
C SER A 193 -21.94 24.43 -24.70
N VAL A 194 -21.69 23.17 -24.33
CA VAL A 194 -22.63 22.04 -24.56
C VAL A 194 -23.90 22.21 -23.73
N GLU A 195 -23.82 22.67 -22.48
CA GLU A 195 -24.98 22.94 -21.64
C GLU A 195 -25.86 24.07 -22.22
N ALA A 196 -25.26 25.12 -22.79
CA ALA A 196 -26.01 26.23 -23.41
C ALA A 196 -26.81 25.81 -24.65
N THR A 197 -26.33 24.81 -25.39
CA THR A 197 -26.97 24.28 -26.60
C THR A 197 -27.84 23.05 -26.31
N SER A 198 -27.64 22.38 -25.18
CA SER A 198 -28.46 21.25 -24.74
C SER A 198 -29.56 21.68 -23.77
N LYS A 199 -30.57 20.84 -23.57
CA LYS A 199 -31.59 21.04 -22.53
C LYS A 199 -31.20 20.39 -21.19
N GLU A 200 -30.01 19.80 -21.11
CA GLU A 200 -29.57 18.98 -19.98
C GLU A 200 -28.44 19.68 -19.24
N VAL A 201 -28.56 19.70 -17.91
CA VAL A 201 -27.51 20.22 -17.03
C VAL A 201 -26.39 19.20 -16.94
N MET A 202 -25.16 19.61 -17.28
CA MET A 202 -24.00 18.72 -17.34
C MET A 202 -23.28 18.65 -15.98
N PRO A 203 -22.87 17.45 -15.51
CA PRO A 203 -22.06 17.34 -14.32
C PRO A 203 -20.62 17.80 -14.61
N VAL A 204 -20.19 18.89 -13.98
CA VAL A 204 -18.83 19.44 -14.13
C VAL A 204 -17.87 18.94 -13.05
N ALA A 205 -18.41 18.47 -11.93
CA ALA A 205 -17.63 17.92 -10.82
C ALA A 205 -18.39 16.78 -10.13
N PHE A 206 -17.62 15.93 -9.46
CA PHE A 206 -18.14 14.90 -8.57
C PHE A 206 -17.39 14.94 -7.25
N GLU A 207 -18.05 14.48 -6.19
CA GLU A 207 -17.38 14.13 -4.94
C GLU A 207 -17.52 12.62 -4.74
N PHE A 208 -16.39 11.96 -4.51
CA PHE A 208 -16.32 10.52 -4.25
C PHE A 208 -15.99 10.28 -2.77
N LYS A 209 -16.91 9.72 -2.02
CA LYS A 209 -16.79 9.53 -0.57
C LYS A 209 -16.49 8.07 -0.25
N CYS A 210 -15.30 7.74 0.24
CA CYS A 210 -14.95 6.37 0.59
C CYS A 210 -13.86 6.27 1.66
N VAL A 211 -13.72 5.08 2.26
CA VAL A 211 -12.58 4.74 3.13
C VAL A 211 -11.42 4.27 2.24
N PRO A 212 -10.23 4.91 2.25
CA PRO A 212 -9.14 4.57 1.34
C PRO A 212 -8.42 3.26 1.70
N TYR A 213 -8.20 3.02 2.99
CA TYR A 213 -7.58 1.82 3.54
C TYR A 213 -8.38 1.34 4.75
N GLU A 214 -8.44 0.02 4.94
CA GLU A 214 -9.09 -0.57 6.11
C GLU A 214 -8.44 -0.06 7.41
N GLY A 215 -9.28 0.37 8.37
CA GLY A 215 -8.84 0.93 9.64
C GLY A 215 -8.53 2.43 9.64
N LEU A 216 -8.57 3.10 8.48
CA LEU A 216 -8.47 4.56 8.38
C LEU A 216 -9.85 5.23 8.23
N ASN A 217 -9.89 6.54 8.36
CA ASN A 217 -11.11 7.33 8.28
C ASN A 217 -11.62 7.47 6.84
N GLU A 218 -12.93 7.64 6.72
CA GLU A 218 -13.60 7.97 5.46
C GLU A 218 -13.21 9.37 4.97
N ARG A 219 -13.01 9.50 3.65
CA ARG A 219 -12.60 10.75 3.00
C ARG A 219 -13.46 11.07 1.80
N ARG A 220 -13.50 12.36 1.47
CA ARG A 220 -14.18 12.91 0.28
C ARG A 220 -13.12 13.37 -0.72
N PHE A 221 -13.16 12.80 -1.92
CA PHE A 221 -12.26 13.12 -3.02
C PHE A 221 -13.02 13.93 -4.07
N SER A 222 -12.58 15.16 -4.30
CA SER A 222 -13.16 16.01 -5.34
C SER A 222 -12.61 15.62 -6.71
N LEU A 223 -13.52 15.37 -7.65
CA LEU A 223 -13.24 15.02 -9.04
C LEU A 223 -13.69 16.15 -9.95
N ARG A 224 -12.79 16.66 -10.79
CA ARG A 224 -13.16 17.53 -11.91
C ARG A 224 -13.50 16.68 -13.11
N ASN A 225 -14.67 16.91 -13.70
CA ASN A 225 -15.04 16.33 -14.99
C ASN A 225 -14.59 17.27 -16.11
N SER A 226 -14.09 16.72 -17.20
CA SER A 226 -13.69 17.48 -18.38
C SER A 226 -14.12 16.76 -19.63
N LEU A 227 -14.76 17.49 -20.54
CA LEU A 227 -15.12 17.01 -21.87
C LEU A 227 -14.04 17.47 -22.86
N LEU A 228 -13.43 16.52 -23.55
CA LEU A 228 -12.44 16.75 -24.59
C LEU A 228 -13.06 16.56 -25.97
N LYS A 229 -12.67 17.44 -26.89
CA LYS A 229 -13.04 17.37 -28.31
C LYS A 229 -12.15 16.36 -29.03
N SER A 230 -12.75 15.29 -29.51
CA SER A 230 -12.18 14.34 -30.48
C SER A 230 -13.28 13.90 -31.46
N ASP A 231 -12.98 12.97 -32.37
CA ASP A 231 -13.98 12.41 -33.30
C ASP A 231 -15.19 11.81 -32.55
N GLU A 232 -14.98 11.30 -31.34
CA GLU A 232 -16.02 10.93 -30.38
C GLU A 232 -15.89 11.74 -29.07
N PRO A 233 -16.97 12.02 -28.33
CA PRO A 233 -16.89 12.73 -27.05
C PRO A 233 -16.09 11.93 -26.00
N SER A 234 -15.00 12.52 -25.49
CA SER A 234 -14.15 11.89 -24.47
C SER A 234 -14.21 12.64 -23.15
N PHE A 235 -14.49 11.93 -22.07
CA PHE A 235 -14.53 12.45 -20.70
C PHE A 235 -13.24 12.09 -19.96
N VAL A 236 -12.80 13.00 -19.10
CA VAL A 236 -11.67 12.79 -18.19
C VAL A 236 -12.07 13.25 -16.79
N LEU A 237 -12.08 12.31 -15.85
CA LEU A 237 -12.21 12.60 -14.43
C LEU A 237 -10.82 12.79 -13.82
N ARG A 238 -10.59 13.90 -13.11
CA ARG A 238 -9.31 14.15 -12.42
C ARG A 238 -9.53 14.46 -10.95
N ILE A 239 -8.85 13.72 -10.09
CA ILE A 239 -8.84 13.96 -8.65
C ILE A 239 -8.09 15.27 -8.38
N VAL A 240 -8.72 16.16 -7.62
CA VAL A 240 -8.14 17.43 -7.19
C VAL A 240 -7.18 17.14 -6.03
N GLN A 241 -5.92 17.58 -6.17
CA GLN A 241 -4.89 17.48 -5.13
C GLN A 241 -4.69 16.05 -4.59
N LEU A 242 -4.63 15.05 -5.48
CA LEU A 242 -4.44 13.65 -5.09
C LEU A 242 -3.19 13.47 -4.19
N GLU A 243 -2.06 14.08 -4.54
CA GLU A 243 -0.81 13.98 -3.78
C GLU A 243 -0.97 14.44 -2.33
N ALA A 244 -1.67 15.56 -2.10
CA ALA A 244 -1.94 16.06 -0.75
C ALA A 244 -2.87 15.13 0.02
N GLN A 245 -3.88 14.54 -0.64
CA GLN A 245 -4.75 13.54 -0.01
C GLN A 245 -3.97 12.28 0.37
N GLU A 246 -3.04 11.82 -0.48
CA GLU A 246 -2.17 10.68 -0.18
C GLU A 246 -1.22 10.97 0.99
N GLU A 247 -0.66 12.17 1.07
CA GLU A 247 0.16 12.62 2.19
C GLU A 247 -0.63 12.64 3.51
N ASP A 248 -1.83 13.22 3.50
CA ASP A 248 -2.69 13.25 4.68
C ASP A 248 -3.09 11.82 5.14
N ILE A 249 -3.29 10.89 4.20
CA ILE A 249 -3.57 9.48 4.51
C ILE A 249 -2.35 8.79 5.15
N ALA A 250 -1.14 9.09 4.64
CA ALA A 250 0.11 8.57 5.17
C ALA A 250 0.38 9.11 6.60
N ILE A 251 0.11 10.40 6.82
CA ILE A 251 0.18 11.05 8.15
C ILE A 251 -0.79 10.38 9.12
N GLU A 252 -2.05 10.16 8.69
CA GLU A 252 -3.06 9.50 9.51
C GLU A 252 -2.63 8.10 9.95
N PHE A 253 -2.11 7.28 9.02
CA PHE A 253 -1.62 5.94 9.33
C PHE A 253 -0.45 5.97 10.34
N ARG A 254 0.51 6.88 10.13
CA ARG A 254 1.64 7.08 11.05
C ARG A 254 1.16 7.45 12.45
N ASP A 255 0.32 8.47 12.54
CA ASP A 255 -0.13 9.02 13.82
C ASP A 255 -1.01 8.01 14.57
N LEU A 256 -1.80 7.21 13.84
CA LEU A 256 -2.57 6.11 14.41
C LEU A 256 -1.67 5.04 15.04
N LEU A 257 -0.60 4.61 14.35
CA LEU A 257 0.35 3.65 14.92
C LEU A 257 1.10 4.23 16.13
N ILE A 258 1.56 5.48 16.05
CA ILE A 258 2.21 6.16 17.18
C ILE A 258 1.26 6.21 18.38
N SER A 259 0.00 6.58 18.15
CA SER A 259 -1.01 6.62 19.21
C SER A 259 -1.28 5.23 19.82
N LYS A 260 -1.31 4.16 19.01
CA LYS A 260 -1.52 2.78 19.48
C LYS A 260 -0.35 2.26 20.33
N PHE A 261 0.84 2.83 20.16
CA PHE A 261 2.04 2.46 20.91
C PHE A 261 2.41 3.49 21.99
N SER A 262 1.61 4.54 22.19
CA SER A 262 1.79 5.47 23.30
C SER A 262 1.75 4.71 24.62
N ASP A 263 2.74 4.95 25.48
CA ASP A 263 2.87 4.32 26.80
C ASP A 263 3.14 2.80 26.77
N GLU A 264 3.38 2.22 25.59
CA GLU A 264 3.72 0.81 25.41
C GLU A 264 5.23 0.62 25.22
N SER A 265 5.72 -0.62 25.39
CA SER A 265 7.15 -0.94 25.21
C SER A 265 7.58 -1.06 23.72
N VAL A 266 6.97 -0.27 22.84
CA VAL A 266 7.21 -0.27 21.39
C VAL A 266 7.68 1.12 20.94
N GLU A 267 8.96 1.25 20.64
CA GLU A 267 9.55 2.50 20.13
C GLU A 267 9.24 2.65 18.63
N THR A 268 8.66 3.78 18.23
CA THR A 268 8.31 4.06 16.83
C THR A 268 9.32 4.95 16.13
N PHE A 269 9.67 4.60 14.89
CA PHE A 269 10.56 5.34 14.01
C PHE A 269 9.92 5.52 12.64
N ILE A 270 10.16 6.66 11.99
CA ILE A 270 9.72 6.89 10.61
C ILE A 270 10.82 6.39 9.66
N GLY A 271 10.45 5.50 8.74
CA GLY A 271 11.34 4.92 7.74
C GLY A 271 11.28 3.40 7.68
N SER A 272 12.26 2.80 7.00
CA SER A 272 12.40 1.34 6.88
C SER A 272 13.72 0.87 7.50
N PHE A 273 13.70 -0.30 8.13
CA PHE A 273 14.88 -0.93 8.73
C PHE A 273 15.22 -2.25 8.04
N LYS A 274 16.52 -2.50 7.89
CA LYS A 274 17.09 -3.76 7.41
C LYS A 274 18.27 -4.13 8.30
N ALA A 275 18.25 -5.36 8.81
CA ALA A 275 19.38 -5.99 9.53
C ALA A 275 20.28 -6.73 8.53
#